data_AF-A0A943PU87-F1
#
_entry.id   AF-A0A943PU87-F1
#
_cell.length_a   1.000
_cell.length_b   1.000
_cell.length_c   1.000
_cell.angle_alpha   90.00
_cell.angle_beta   90.00
_cell.angle_gamma   90.00
#
_symmetry.space_group_name_H-M   'P 1'
#
loop_
_entity.id
_entity.type
_entity.pdbx_description
1 polymer ?
#
loop_
_entity_poly.entity_id
_entity_poly.type
_entity_poly.pdbx_seq_one_letter_code
_entity_poly.pdbx_strand_id
1 'polypeptide(L)' 'MKKLKIEKSKKSNDTITRTIRISGKTFDKINELAEKNELSFNSVINQIIEYGLENLEE' A
#
# COMPACT_ATOMS: atom_id res chain seq x y z
N MET A 1 0.67 18.60 -1.10
CA MET A 1 0.46 17.16 -1.38
C MET A 1 -0.96 16.77 -1.02
N LYS A 2 -1.64 15.99 -1.88
CA LYS A 2 -2.95 15.41 -1.52
C LYS A 2 -2.72 14.29 -0.50
N LYS A 3 -3.68 13.98 0.37
CA LYS A 3 -3.53 12.80 1.24
C LYS A 3 -3.76 11.54 0.37
N LEU A 4 -2.98 10.48 0.60
CA LEU A 4 -3.28 9.18 0.01
C LEU A 4 -4.67 8.72 0.47
N LYS A 5 -5.54 8.44 -0.49
CA LYS A 5 -6.84 7.83 -0.27
C LYS A 5 -6.73 6.36 -0.68
N ILE A 6 -6.99 5.45 0.25
CA ILE A 6 -7.02 4.03 -0.05
C ILE A 6 -8.28 3.73 -0.87
N GLU A 7 -8.10 3.18 -2.05
CA GLU A 7 -9.19 2.81 -2.96
C GLU A 7 -9.34 1.29 -3.01
N LYS A 8 -10.58 0.81 -3.11
CA LYS A 8 -10.85 -0.62 -3.35
C LYS A 8 -10.48 -0.91 -4.81
N SER A 9 -9.29 -1.45 -5.04
CA SER A 9 -8.60 -1.42 -6.34
C SER A 9 -9.32 -2.16 -7.47
N LYS A 10 -9.18 -1.61 -8.69
CA LYS A 10 -9.30 -2.32 -9.98
C LYS A 10 -8.13 -3.31 -10.14
N LYS A 11 -8.41 -4.51 -10.64
CA LYS A 11 -7.41 -5.54 -10.93
C LYS A 11 -6.38 -5.02 -11.96
N SER A 12 -5.10 -4.97 -11.61
CA SER A 12 -4.01 -5.01 -12.60
C SER A 12 -3.50 -6.45 -12.68
N ASN A 13 -3.19 -6.91 -13.90
CA ASN A 13 -2.87 -8.31 -14.18
C ASN A 13 -1.36 -8.62 -14.16
N ASP A 14 -0.51 -7.63 -13.88
CA ASP A 14 0.95 -7.80 -13.88
C ASP A 14 1.53 -7.47 -12.50
N THR A 15 1.73 -8.51 -11.69
CA THR A 15 2.27 -8.38 -10.33
C THR A 15 3.40 -9.38 -10.12
N ILE A 16 4.47 -8.96 -9.44
CA ILE A 16 5.61 -9.82 -9.10
C ILE A 16 5.69 -9.95 -7.58
N THR A 17 5.73 -11.17 -7.06
CA THR A 17 5.93 -11.41 -5.62
C THR A 17 7.41 -11.25 -5.25
N ARG A 18 7.68 -10.37 -4.28
CA ARG A 18 9.01 -10.13 -3.72
C ARG A 18 8.94 -10.06 -2.20
N THR A 19 10.00 -10.49 -1.52
CA THR A 19 10.14 -10.35 -0.07
C THR A 19 10.77 -9.00 0.25
N ILE A 20 10.14 -8.23 1.14
CA ILE A 20 10.69 -6.99 1.69
C ILE A 20 10.74 -7.08 3.22
N ARG A 21 11.66 -6.35 3.84
CA ARG A 21 11.69 -6.17 5.31
C ARG A 21 11.11 -4.81 5.65
N ILE A 22 10.14 -4.78 6.56
CA ILE A 22 9.53 -3.56 7.10
C ILE A 22 9.53 -3.60 8.62
N SER A 23 9.42 -2.44 9.26
CA SER A 23 9.31 -2.38 10.72
C SER A 23 7.96 -2.96 11.19
N GLY A 24 7.92 -3.57 12.37
CA GLY A 24 6.68 -4.09 12.96
C GLY A 24 5.60 -3.02 13.09
N LYS A 25 5.97 -1.80 13.51
CA LYS A 25 5.04 -0.66 13.58
C LYS A 25 4.42 -0.30 12.22
N THR A 26 5.21 -0.40 11.15
CA THR A 26 4.73 -0.17 9.78
C THR A 26 3.76 -1.28 9.37
N PHE A 27 4.10 -2.53 9.67
CA PHE A 27 3.24 -3.69 9.43
C PHE A 27 1.89 -3.54 10.12
N ASP A 28 1.88 -3.26 11.42
CA ASP A 28 0.64 -3.12 12.21
C ASP A 28 -0.27 -2.03 11.64
N LYS A 29 0.31 -0.88 11.27
CA LYS A 29 -0.43 0.24 10.69
C LYS A 29 -1.03 -0.09 9.32
N ILE A 30 -0.29 -0.80 8.46
CA ILE A 30 -0.80 -1.25 7.16
C ILE A 30 -1.91 -2.28 7.37
N ASN A 31 -1.75 -3.19 8.34
CA ASN A 31 -2.75 -4.19 8.64
C ASN A 31 -4.06 -3.55 9.15
N GLU A 32 -3.97 -2.58 10.07
CA GLU A 32 -5.14 -1.82 10.53
C GLU A 32 -5.84 -1.08 9.38
N LEU A 33 -5.07 -0.51 8.45
CA LEU A 33 -5.62 0.14 7.25
C LEU A 33 -6.30 -0.87 6.32
N ALA A 34 -5.72 -2.05 6.14
CA ALA A 34 -6.29 -3.12 5.33
C ALA A 34 -7.63 -3.60 5.91
N GLU A 35 -7.68 -3.85 7.22
CA GLU A 35 -8.90 -4.23 7.93
C GLU A 35 -9.99 -3.17 7.84
N LYS A 36 -9.67 -1.90 8.14
CA LYS A 36 -10.64 -0.79 8.07
C LYS A 36 -11.23 -0.56 6.69
N ASN A 37 -10.48 -0.88 5.64
CA ASN A 37 -10.90 -0.66 4.25
C ASN A 37 -11.35 -1.96 3.57
N GLU A 38 -11.41 -3.09 4.28
CA GLU A 38 -11.75 -4.42 3.75
C GLU A 38 -10.91 -4.80 2.52
N LEU A 39 -9.60 -4.54 2.60
CA LEU A 39 -8.64 -4.81 1.53
C LEU A 39 -7.58 -5.80 1.98
N SER A 40 -6.90 -6.41 1.00
CA SER A 40 -5.73 -7.21 1.30
C SER A 40 -4.56 -6.31 1.70
N PHE A 41 -3.73 -6.80 2.60
CA PHE A 41 -2.49 -6.14 3.00
C PHE A 41 -1.65 -5.70 1.79
N ASN A 42 -1.52 -6.58 0.79
CA ASN A 42 -0.78 -6.30 -0.45
C ASN A 42 -1.40 -5.17 -1.26
N SER A 43 -2.74 -5.08 -1.35
CA SER A 43 -3.41 -3.99 -2.06
C SER A 43 -3.11 -2.64 -1.42
N VAL A 44 -3.12 -2.58 -0.09
CA VAL A 44 -2.80 -1.35 0.66
C VAL A 44 -1.31 -1.01 0.52
N ILE A 45 -0.42 -1.99 0.65
CA ILE A 45 1.02 -1.77 0.50
C ILE A 45 1.37 -1.22 -0.89
N ASN A 46 0.78 -1.79 -1.94
CA ASN A 46 1.08 -1.37 -3.31
C ASN A 46 0.64 0.09 -3.52
N GLN A 47 -0.56 0.46 -3.06
CA GLN A 47 -1.04 1.85 -3.13
C GLN A 47 -0.15 2.83 -2.35
N ILE A 48 0.36 2.42 -1.19
CA ILE A 48 1.29 3.25 -0.40
C ILE A 48 2.63 3.43 -1.13
N ILE A 49 3.18 2.34 -1.70
CA ILE A 49 4.44 2.37 -2.44
C ILE A 49 4.29 3.22 -3.70
N GLU A 50 3.25 2.99 -4.50
CA GLU A 50 2.96 3.75 -5.73
C GLU A 50 2.80 5.24 -5.44
N TYR A 51 1.97 5.60 -4.45
CA TYR A 51 1.80 6.98 -4.03
C TYR A 51 3.13 7.59 -3.55
N GLY A 52 3.91 6.84 -2.78
CA GLY A 52 5.23 7.26 -2.33
C GLY A 52 6.14 7.61 -3.50
N LEU A 53 6.21 6.74 -4.52
CA LEU A 53 7.02 6.93 -5.72
C LEU A 53 6.54 8.11 -6.59
N GLU A 54 5.23 8.28 -6.76
CA GLU A 54 4.65 9.39 -7.54
C GLU A 54 4.87 10.77 -6.90
N ASN A 55 5.14 10.82 -5.60
CA ASN A 55 5.28 12.04 -4.81
C ASN A 55 6.69 12.23 -4.23
N LEU A 56 7.70 11.54 -4.78
CA LEU A 56 9.10 11.85 -4.47
C LEU A 56 9.43 13.23 -5.05
N GLU A 57 9.97 14.12 -4.22
CA GLU A 57 10.65 15.32 -4.69
C GLU A 57 12.00 14.84 -5.27
N GLU A 58 12.16 14.93 -6.60
CA GLU A 58 13.49 14.76 -7.24
C GLU A 58 14.46 15.86 -6.78
#